data_AF-A0A376VTS6-F1
#
_entry.id   AF-A0A376VTS6-F1
#
_cell.length_a   1.000
_cell.length_b   1.000
_cell.length_c   1.000
_cell.angle_alpha   90.00
_cell.angle_beta   90.00
_cell.angle_gamma   90.00
#
_symmetry.space_group_name_H-M   'P 1'
#
loop_
_entity.id
_entity.type
_entity.pdbx_description
1 polymer ?
#
loop_
_entity_poly.entity_id
_entity_poly.type
_entity_poly.pdbx_seq_one_letter_code
_entity_poly.pdbx_strand_id
1 'polypeptide(L)' 'MKISPSLMCMDLLKFKEQIEFIDSHADYFHIDIMDGHFVPNLTLSPFFVSQV' A
#
# COMPACT_ATOMS: atom_id res chain seq x y z
N MET A 1 9.28 -10.76 15.39
CA MET A 1 8.06 -10.87 14.57
C MET A 1 7.96 -9.59 13.78
N LYS A 2 7.74 -9.64 12.46
CA LYS A 2 7.63 -8.44 11.63
C LYS A 2 6.19 -8.28 11.14
N ILE A 3 5.70 -7.05 11.05
CA ILE A 3 4.35 -6.72 10.58
C ILE A 3 4.43 -5.86 9.33
N SER A 4 3.62 -6.18 8.33
CA SER A 4 3.50 -5.42 7.10
C SER A 4 2.03 -5.20 6.72
N PRO A 5 1.44 -4.05 7.04
CA PRO A 5 0.05 -3.73 6.69
C PRO A 5 -0.10 -3.57 5.17
N SER A 6 -1.17 -4.14 4.61
CA SER A 6 -1.51 -3.94 3.20
C SER A 6 -2.12 -2.57 2.97
N LEU A 7 -1.49 -1.81 2.06
CA LEU A 7 -1.97 -0.50 1.64
C LEU A 7 -3.25 -0.58 0.80
N MET A 8 -3.67 -1.78 0.36
CA MET A 8 -4.98 -1.96 -0.28
C MET A 8 -6.15 -1.64 0.62
N CYS A 9 -5.98 -1.77 1.94
CA CYS A 9 -7.02 -1.52 2.92
C CYS A 9 -7.06 -0.05 3.39
N MET A 10 -6.22 0.81 2.83
CA MET A 10 -6.09 2.20 3.26
C MET A 10 -7.18 3.09 2.67
N ASP A 11 -7.49 4.19 3.38
CA ASP A 11 -8.28 5.28 2.82
C ASP A 11 -7.35 6.22 2.06
N LEU A 12 -7.35 6.12 0.73
CA LEU A 12 -6.51 6.93 -0.15
C LEU A 12 -6.80 8.43 -0.05
N LEU A 13 -7.99 8.84 0.41
CA LEU A 13 -8.29 10.27 0.66
C LEU A 13 -7.52 10.81 1.87
N LYS A 14 -7.02 9.93 2.73
CA LYS A 14 -6.22 10.25 3.93
C LYS A 14 -4.80 9.69 3.83
N PHE A 15 -4.28 9.56 2.61
CA PHE A 15 -3.02 8.87 2.31
C PHE A 15 -1.88 9.26 3.25
N LYS A 16 -1.59 10.56 3.36
CA LYS A 16 -0.48 11.07 4.16
C LYS A 16 -0.58 10.70 5.64
N GLU A 17 -1.75 10.93 6.25
CA GLU A 17 -2.00 10.62 7.66
C GLU A 17 -1.84 9.12 7.95
N GLN A 18 -2.35 8.27 7.06
CA GLN A 18 -2.27 6.82 7.23
C GLN A 18 -0.86 6.28 7.03
N ILE A 19 -0.10 6.81 6.06
CA ILE A 19 1.31 6.42 5.86
C ILE A 19 2.16 6.82 7.06
N GLU A 20 2.06 8.06 7.56
CA GLU A 20 2.79 8.52 8.76
C GLU A 20 2.45 7.67 9.99
N PHE A 21 1.19 7.27 10.13
CA PHE A 21 0.78 6.35 11.19
C PHE A 21 1.42 4.95 11.01
N ILE A 22 1.35 4.37 9.82
CA ILE A 22 1.87 3.01 9.59
C ILE A 22 3.40 2.96 9.70
N ASP A 23 4.12 3.97 9.20
CA ASP A 23 5.58 4.05 9.25
C ASP A 23 6.13 3.96 10.69
N SER A 24 5.39 4.49 11.66
CA SER A 24 5.76 4.43 13.08
C SER A 24 5.33 3.14 13.81
N HIS A 25 4.53 2.27 13.16
CA HIS A 25 3.92 1.08 13.79
C HIS A 25 4.21 -0.25 13.07
N ALA A 26 4.87 -0.23 11.91
CA ALA A 26 5.13 -1.42 11.09
C ALA A 26 6.58 -1.49 10.61
N ASP A 27 7.04 -2.70 10.26
CA ASP A 27 8.39 -2.90 9.73
C ASP A 27 8.47 -2.63 8.21
N TYR A 28 7.35 -2.82 7.51
CA TYR A 28 7.26 -2.72 6.05
C TYR A 28 5.86 -2.29 5.59
N PHE A 29 5.79 -1.72 4.40
CA PHE A 29 4.53 -1.55 3.67
C PHE A 29 4.29 -2.75 2.73
N HIS A 30 3.09 -3.34 2.80
CA HIS A 30 2.68 -4.38 1.86
C HIS A 30 1.92 -3.71 0.70
N ILE A 31 2.45 -3.80 -0.51
CA ILE A 31 1.91 -3.16 -1.72
C ILE A 31 1.52 -4.24 -2.72
N ASP A 32 0.22 -4.39 -2.97
CA ASP A 32 -0.32 -5.38 -3.90
C ASP A 32 -0.44 -4.79 -5.32
N ILE A 33 0.59 -5.00 -6.14
CA ILE A 33 0.55 -4.57 -7.55
C ILE A 33 -0.39 -5.48 -8.34
N MET A 34 -1.43 -4.88 -8.94
CA MET A 34 -2.43 -5.59 -9.74
C MET A 34 -2.43 -5.06 -11.17
N ASP A 35 -2.23 -5.93 -12.17
CA ASP A 35 -1.95 -5.57 -13.56
C ASP A 35 -3.09 -5.86 -14.56
N GLY A 36 -4.25 -6.33 -14.08
CA GLY A 36 -5.37 -6.72 -14.95
C GLY A 36 -5.17 -8.04 -15.70
N HIS A 37 -3.97 -8.63 -15.69
CA HIS A 37 -3.64 -9.88 -16.40
C HIS A 37 -3.53 -11.06 -15.44
N PHE A 38 -2.82 -10.89 -14.33
CA PHE A 38 -2.71 -11.89 -13.27
C PHE A 38 -3.97 -11.94 -12.40
N VAL A 39 -4.58 -10.77 -12.15
CA VAL A 39 -5.88 -10.62 -11.48
C VAL A 39 -6.77 -9.66 -12.26
N PRO A 40 -8.11 -9.78 -12.22
CA PRO A 40 -9.00 -8.90 -13.00
C PRO A 40 -8.94 -7.43 -12.61
N ASN A 41 -8.51 -7.13 -11.39
CA ASN A 41 -8.45 -5.76 -10.87
C ASN A 41 -7.18 -5.04 -11.35
N LEU A 42 -7.27 -3.74 -11.56
CA LEU A 42 -6.13 -2.86 -11.88
C LEU A 42 -5.94 -1.85 -10.74
N THR A 43 -4.79 -1.88 -10.08
CA THR A 43 -4.61 -1.19 -8.80
C THR A 43 -3.14 -1.16 -8.36
N LEU A 44 -2.79 -0.19 -7.50
CA LEU A 44 -1.45 0.03 -6.90
C LEU A 44 -0.31 -0.30 -7.87
N SER A 45 -0.29 0.38 -9.02
CA SER A 45 0.75 0.17 -10.04
C SER A 45 2.15 0.49 -9.48
N PRO A 46 3.25 0.14 -10.19
CA PRO A 46 4.60 0.48 -9.75
C PRO A 46 4.83 1.97 -9.46
N PHE A 47 4.02 2.86 -10.06
CA PHE A 47 4.01 4.29 -9.74
C PHE A 47 3.72 4.56 -8.26
N PHE A 48 2.84 3.78 -7.64
CA PHE A 48 2.45 3.94 -6.24
C PHE A 48 3.62 3.79 -5.27
N VAL A 49 4.61 2.97 -5.59
CA VAL A 49 5.84 2.80 -4.79
C VAL A 49 6.61 4.12 -4.65
N SER A 50 6.53 5.00 -5.64
CA SER A 50 7.18 6.32 -5.57
C SER A 50 6.45 7.35 -4.71
N GLN A 51 5.23 7.02 -4.26
CA GLN A 51 4.40 7.92 -3.47
C GLN A 51 4.49 7.64 -1.96
N VAL A 52 5.04 6.48 -1.59
CA VAL A 52 5.30 6.05 -0.22
C VAL A 52 6.75 6.41 0.14
#